data_AF-A0A6N2SD16-F1
#
_entry.id   AF-A0A6N2SD16-F1
#
_cell.length_a   1.000
_cell.length_b   1.000
_cell.length_c   1.000
_cell.angle_alpha   90.00
_cell.angle_beta   90.00
_cell.angle_gamma   90.00
#
_symmetry.space_group_name_H-M   'P 1'
#
loop_
_entity.id
_entity.type
_entity.pdbx_description
1 polymer ?
#
loop_
_entity_poly.entity_id
_entity_poly.type
_entity_poly.pdbx_seq_one_letter_code
_entity_poly.pdbx_strand_id
1 'polypeptide(L)'
;MVVEKKRRVRKEKCEFRCTEAEKKEIMEAAKKCGLPSSEFLRRKVFQKSEKDLAASIQIEKMLKDLDWKLSKIGVNINQIARMCNSKKFVSRAEGEEIKKYMNLVSYYFSELLTAVLNTKGSGNGEAGNGDYKITED
;
A
#
# COMPACT_ATOMS: atom_id res chain seq x y z
N MET A 1 -13.88 11.91 13.41
CA MET A 1 -13.58 12.75 12.23
C MET A 1 -14.28 12.14 11.02
N VAL A 2 -15.33 12.79 10.53
CA VAL A 2 -16.00 12.39 9.29
C VAL A 2 -15.22 13.06 8.15
N VAL A 3 -14.42 12.28 7.42
CA VAL A 3 -13.71 12.79 6.24
C VAL A 3 -14.70 12.87 5.10
N GLU A 4 -15.29 14.05 4.92
CA GLU A 4 -16.26 14.29 3.85
C GLU A 4 -15.52 14.33 2.50
N LYS A 5 -15.79 13.35 1.65
CA LYS A 5 -15.12 13.18 0.35
C LYS A 5 -15.63 14.26 -0.61
N LYS A 6 -15.01 15.45 -0.59
CA LYS A 6 -15.35 16.57 -1.48
C LYS A 6 -15.24 16.09 -2.94
N ARG A 7 -16.37 15.96 -3.65
CA ARG A 7 -16.39 15.56 -5.08
C ARG A 7 -15.56 16.58 -5.87
N ARG A 8 -14.44 16.13 -6.45
CA ARG A 8 -13.62 16.96 -7.34
C ARG A 8 -14.45 17.25 -8.60
N VAL A 9 -14.84 18.51 -8.78
CA VAL A 9 -15.51 18.97 -10.00
C VAL A 9 -14.47 19.02 -11.12
N ARG A 10 -14.68 18.24 -12.18
CA ARG A 10 -13.79 18.18 -13.35
C ARG A 10 -14.26 19.18 -14.38
N LYS A 11 -13.59 20.33 -14.49
CA LYS A 11 -13.98 21.47 -15.36
C LYS A 11 -13.25 21.49 -16.70
N GLU A 12 -12.05 20.92 -16.76
CA GLU A 12 -11.19 20.92 -17.96
C GLU A 12 -11.51 19.76 -18.91
N LYS A 13 -11.46 20.03 -20.22
CA LYS A 13 -11.65 19.03 -21.29
C LYS A 13 -10.29 18.57 -21.82
N CYS A 14 -10.15 17.27 -22.07
CA CYS A 14 -8.96 16.67 -22.67
C CYS A 14 -9.41 15.86 -23.90
N GLU A 15 -8.82 16.15 -25.06
CA GLU A 15 -9.11 15.51 -26.34
C GLU A 15 -7.80 15.11 -27.01
N PHE A 16 -7.81 13.99 -27.73
CA PHE A 16 -6.68 13.52 -28.52
C PHE A 16 -7.19 12.88 -29.81
N ARG A 17 -6.36 12.93 -30.86
CA ARG A 17 -6.64 12.23 -32.12
C ARG A 17 -6.23 10.77 -31.98
N CYS A 18 -7.03 9.87 -32.53
CA CYS A 18 -6.76 8.44 -32.62
C CYS A 18 -7.32 7.90 -33.92
N THR A 19 -6.78 6.78 -34.36
CA THR A 19 -7.30 5.97 -35.45
C THR A 19 -8.60 5.26 -35.04
N GLU A 20 -9.34 4.77 -36.03
CA GLU A 20 -10.59 4.04 -35.76
C GLU A 20 -10.35 2.73 -34.99
N ALA A 21 -9.23 2.06 -35.24
CA ALA A 21 -8.82 0.87 -34.50
C ALA A 21 -8.55 1.16 -33.02
N GLU A 22 -7.76 2.19 -32.72
CA GLU A 22 -7.46 2.62 -31.34
C GLU A 22 -8.73 3.03 -30.60
N LYS A 23 -9.63 3.76 -31.27
CA LYS A 23 -10.91 4.16 -30.69
C LYS A 23 -11.75 2.92 -30.32
N LYS A 24 -11.82 1.93 -31.21
CA LYS A 24 -12.55 0.68 -30.98
C LYS A 24 -11.96 -0.11 -29.81
N GLU A 25 -10.64 -0.23 -29.76
CA GLU A 25 -9.94 -0.91 -28.68
C GLU A 25 -10.21 -0.28 -27.31
N ILE A 26 -10.14 1.05 -27.21
CA ILE A 26 -10.46 1.79 -25.98
C ILE A 26 -11.91 1.55 -25.54
N MET A 27 -12.85 1.57 -26.48
CA MET A 27 -14.27 1.37 -26.18
C MET A 27 -14.56 -0.07 -25.74
N GLU A 28 -13.97 -1.06 -26.40
CA GLU A 28 -14.12 -2.47 -26.02
C GLU A 28 -13.48 -2.76 -24.66
N ALA A 29 -12.28 -2.23 -24.39
CA ALA A 29 -11.62 -2.37 -23.11
C ALA A 29 -12.43 -1.74 -21.97
N ALA A 30 -12.98 -0.54 -22.19
CA ALA A 30 -13.86 0.12 -21.23
C ALA A 30 -15.14 -0.70 -20.97
N LYS A 31 -15.74 -1.26 -22.03
CA LYS A 31 -16.93 -2.11 -21.95
C LYS A 31 -16.65 -3.41 -21.18
N LYS A 32 -15.53 -4.08 -21.44
CA LYS A 32 -15.09 -5.28 -20.70
C LYS A 32 -14.92 -5.00 -19.20
N CYS A 33 -14.48 -3.81 -18.84
CA CYS A 33 -14.37 -3.37 -17.44
C CYS A 33 -15.69 -2.85 -16.83
N GLY A 34 -16.78 -2.74 -17.60
CA GLY A 34 -18.05 -2.18 -17.14
C GLY A 34 -17.98 -0.68 -16.81
N LEU A 35 -17.08 0.07 -17.46
CA LEU A 35 -16.81 1.47 -17.16
C LEU A 35 -17.06 2.38 -18.38
N PRO A 36 -17.47 3.64 -18.17
CA PRO A 36 -17.42 4.66 -19.22
C PRO A 36 -15.98 4.89 -19.68
N SER A 37 -15.76 5.14 -20.98
CA SER A 37 -14.41 5.31 -21.55
C SER A 37 -13.58 6.37 -20.83
N SER A 38 -14.19 7.49 -20.41
CA SER A 38 -13.47 8.53 -19.66
C SER A 38 -13.01 8.07 -18.28
N GLU A 39 -13.77 7.18 -17.63
CA GLU A 39 -13.41 6.61 -16.33
C GLU A 39 -12.39 5.49 -16.48
N PHE A 40 -12.53 4.66 -17.51
CA PHE A 40 -11.52 3.68 -17.89
C PHE A 40 -10.17 4.34 -18.19
N LEU A 41 -10.14 5.39 -19.02
CA LEU A 41 -8.93 6.13 -19.34
C LEU A 41 -8.34 6.83 -18.12
N ARG A 42 -9.18 7.50 -17.31
CA ARG A 42 -8.70 8.11 -16.06
C ARG A 42 -8.10 7.06 -15.13
N ARG A 43 -8.70 5.88 -15.05
CA ARG A 43 -8.16 4.79 -14.27
C ARG A 43 -6.84 4.31 -14.87
N LYS A 44 -6.76 4.03 -16.16
CA LYS A 44 -5.50 3.62 -16.81
C LYS A 44 -4.37 4.63 -16.67
N VAL A 45 -4.66 5.94 -16.75
CA VAL A 45 -3.66 7.01 -16.72
C VAL A 45 -3.34 7.47 -15.29
N PHE A 46 -4.35 7.56 -14.41
CA PHE A 46 -4.25 8.13 -13.07
C PHE A 46 -4.49 7.13 -11.92
N GLN A 47 -4.57 5.81 -12.17
CA GLN A 47 -4.70 4.79 -11.09
C GLN A 47 -3.51 4.75 -10.12
N LYS A 48 -2.46 5.54 -10.34
CA LYS A 48 -1.54 5.96 -9.26
C LYS A 48 -2.22 6.78 -8.15
N SER A 49 -3.50 7.13 -8.23
CA SER A 49 -4.17 7.93 -7.19
C SER A 49 -5.18 7.18 -6.34
N GLU A 50 -5.80 6.09 -6.81
CA GLU A 50 -6.73 5.28 -6.00
C GLU A 50 -6.05 4.08 -5.35
N LYS A 51 -5.12 3.40 -6.04
CA LYS A 51 -4.29 2.35 -5.41
C LYS A 51 -3.35 2.95 -4.38
N ASP A 52 -2.73 4.08 -4.65
CA ASP A 52 -1.83 4.74 -3.68
C ASP A 52 -2.64 5.33 -2.50
N LEU A 53 -3.89 5.74 -2.73
CA LEU A 53 -4.78 6.15 -1.64
C LEU A 53 -5.27 4.96 -0.81
N ALA A 54 -5.65 3.84 -1.43
CA ALA A 54 -6.04 2.63 -0.73
C ALA A 54 -4.86 1.99 0.02
N ALA A 55 -3.67 1.95 -0.60
CA ALA A 55 -2.43 1.50 0.01
C ALA A 55 -2.00 2.44 1.15
N SER A 56 -2.11 3.76 0.99
CA SER A 56 -1.81 4.70 2.10
C SER A 56 -2.79 4.58 3.26
N ILE A 57 -4.10 4.40 3.01
CA ILE A 57 -5.08 4.12 4.07
C ILE A 57 -4.80 2.78 4.76
N GLN A 58 -4.44 1.75 4.00
CA GLN A 58 -4.10 0.43 4.56
C GLN A 58 -2.81 0.50 5.39
N ILE A 59 -1.77 1.15 4.89
CA ILE A 59 -0.50 1.37 5.60
C ILE A 59 -0.74 2.21 6.86
N GLU A 60 -1.55 3.26 6.79
CA GLU A 60 -1.90 4.09 7.96
C GLU A 60 -2.61 3.25 9.04
N LYS A 61 -3.53 2.36 8.65
CA LYS A 61 -4.20 1.44 9.58
C LYS A 61 -3.20 0.47 10.21
N MET A 62 -2.29 -0.09 9.41
CA MET A 62 -1.25 -0.99 9.92
C MET A 62 -0.28 -0.28 10.87
N LEU A 63 0.08 0.97 10.58
CA LEU A 63 0.91 1.79 11.47
C LEU A 63 0.22 2.08 12.81
N LYS A 64 -1.07 2.39 12.80
CA LYS A 64 -1.85 2.58 14.05
C LYS A 64 -1.94 1.29 14.88
N ASP A 65 -2.13 0.15 14.22
CA ASP A 65 -2.14 -1.15 14.90
C ASP A 65 -0.75 -1.49 15.48
N LEU A 66 0.32 -1.22 14.73
CA LEU A 66 1.69 -1.38 15.20
C LEU A 66 1.98 -0.49 16.42
N ASP A 67 1.60 0.78 16.37
CA ASP A 67 1.77 1.73 17.48
C ASP A 67 1.06 1.25 18.75
N TRP A 68 -0.17 0.74 18.62
CA TRP A 68 -0.90 0.15 19.72
C TRP A 68 -0.20 -1.10 20.31
N LYS A 69 0.26 -2.01 19.44
CA LYS A 69 1.02 -3.22 19.85
C LYS A 69 2.32 -2.86 20.57
N LEU A 70 3.09 -1.91 20.04
CA LEU A 70 4.33 -1.43 20.63
C LEU A 70 4.08 -0.77 21.99
N SER A 71 3.01 0.02 22.12
CA SER A 71 2.62 0.63 23.40
C SER A 71 2.32 -0.42 24.47
N LYS A 72 1.60 -1.51 24.11
CA LYS A 72 1.33 -2.62 25.05
C LYS A 72 2.60 -3.35 25.46
N ILE A 73 3.48 -3.63 24.51
CA ILE A 73 4.79 -4.23 24.80
C ILE A 73 5.61 -3.34 25.73
N GLY A 74 5.67 -2.03 25.45
CA GLY A 74 6.38 -1.07 26.27
C GLY A 74 5.86 -1.00 27.70
N VAL A 75 4.54 -1.03 27.89
CA VAL A 75 3.92 -1.11 29.23
C VAL A 75 4.36 -2.37 29.97
N ASN A 76 4.33 -3.54 29.33
CA ASN A 76 4.72 -4.79 29.97
C ASN A 76 6.21 -4.83 30.33
N ILE A 77 7.08 -4.38 29.43
CA ILE A 77 8.53 -4.28 29.70
C ILE A 77 8.80 -3.32 30.86
N ASN A 78 8.11 -2.19 30.90
CA ASN A 78 8.26 -1.21 31.98
C ASN A 78 7.78 -1.77 33.33
N GLN A 79 6.74 -2.62 33.35
CA GLN A 79 6.31 -3.32 34.55
C GLN A 79 7.38 -4.30 35.05
N ILE A 80 7.96 -5.10 34.15
CA ILE A 80 9.06 -6.01 34.46
C ILE A 80 10.25 -5.22 35.02
N ALA A 81 10.64 -4.12 34.37
CA ALA A 81 11.74 -3.28 34.82
C ALA A 81 11.51 -2.73 36.24
N ARG A 82 10.29 -2.25 36.53
CA ARG A 82 9.94 -1.78 37.90
C ARG A 82 10.02 -2.90 38.92
N MET A 83 9.55 -4.09 38.60
CA MET A 83 9.66 -5.27 39.47
C MET A 83 11.12 -5.64 39.73
N CYS A 84 11.94 -5.75 38.69
CA CYS A 84 13.37 -6.05 38.81
C CYS A 84 14.10 -5.00 39.65
N ASN A 85 13.81 -3.71 39.43
CA ASN A 85 14.38 -2.61 40.21
C ASN A 85 13.98 -2.69 41.69
N SER A 86 12.74 -3.08 41.99
CA SER A 86 12.27 -3.30 43.36
C SER A 86 12.96 -4.49 44.02
N LYS A 87 13.25 -5.56 43.28
CA LYS A 87 13.91 -6.77 43.78
C LYS A 87 15.44 -6.66 43.78
N LYS A 88 16.01 -5.69 43.06
CA LYS A 88 17.45 -5.50 42.77
C LYS A 88 18.13 -6.67 42.04
N PHE A 89 17.37 -7.53 41.38
CA PHE A 89 17.90 -8.57 40.50
C PHE A 89 16.94 -8.84 39.35
N VAL A 90 17.47 -9.44 38.27
CA VAL A 90 16.70 -9.91 37.12
C VAL A 90 16.79 -11.42 37.08
N SER A 91 15.64 -12.09 37.13
CA SER A 91 15.55 -13.53 36.97
C SER A 91 15.66 -13.95 35.50
N ARG A 92 16.02 -15.21 35.27
CA ARG A 92 15.99 -15.81 33.93
C ARG A 92 14.61 -15.71 33.27
N ALA A 93 13.54 -15.91 34.04
CA ALA A 93 12.17 -15.82 33.55
C ALA A 93 11.84 -14.42 33.04
N GLU A 94 12.17 -13.36 33.79
CA GLU A 94 11.99 -11.97 33.37
C GLU A 94 12.81 -11.66 32.10
N GLY A 95 14.04 -12.19 32.00
CA GLY A 95 14.88 -12.08 30.80
C GLY A 95 14.28 -12.78 29.57
N GLU A 96 13.73 -13.99 29.75
CA GLU A 96 13.05 -14.73 28.68
C GLU A 96 11.77 -14.02 28.22
N GLU A 97 11.03 -13.37 29.13
CA GLU A 97 9.83 -12.61 28.81
C GLU A 97 10.15 -11.35 27.99
N ILE A 98 11.19 -10.59 28.37
CA ILE A 98 11.68 -9.45 27.58
C ILE A 98 12.11 -9.92 26.18
N LYS A 99 12.83 -11.04 26.09
CA LYS A 99 13.27 -11.60 24.79
C LYS A 99 12.06 -11.96 23.91
N LYS A 100 11.02 -12.54 24.49
CA LYS A 100 9.76 -12.83 23.79
C LYS A 100 9.13 -11.55 23.24
N TYR A 101 9.07 -10.48 24.02
CA TYR A 101 8.55 -9.19 23.54
C TYR A 101 9.40 -8.60 22.42
N MET A 102 10.73 -8.68 22.50
CA MET A 102 11.62 -8.23 21.41
C MET A 102 11.39 -9.01 20.11
N ASN A 103 11.19 -10.33 20.20
CA ASN A 103 10.86 -11.13 19.02
C ASN A 103 9.50 -10.73 18.41
N LEU A 104 8.51 -10.38 19.25
CA LEU A 104 7.21 -9.88 18.76
C LEU A 104 7.36 -8.52 18.05
N VAL A 105 8.17 -7.62 18.60
CA VAL A 105 8.50 -6.34 17.93
C VAL A 105 9.10 -6.61 16.55
N SER A 106 10.14 -7.44 16.46
CA SER A 106 10.76 -7.80 15.18
C SER A 106 9.75 -8.41 14.20
N TYR A 107 8.90 -9.32 14.67
CA TYR A 107 7.85 -9.94 13.86
C TYR A 107 6.90 -8.90 13.26
N TYR A 108 6.38 -7.97 14.07
CA TYR A 108 5.45 -6.96 13.57
C TYR A 108 6.09 -5.98 12.58
N PHE A 109 7.36 -5.63 12.78
CA PHE A 109 8.10 -4.82 11.81
C PHE A 109 8.30 -5.56 10.48
N SER A 110 8.63 -6.85 10.51
CA SER A 110 8.73 -7.67 9.31
C SER A 110 7.41 -7.76 8.55
N GLU A 111 6.28 -7.99 9.24
CA GLU A 111 4.96 -8.00 8.61
C GLU A 111 4.63 -6.66 7.92
N LEU A 112 4.92 -5.53 8.59
CA LEU A 112 4.71 -4.21 8.01
C LEU A 112 5.59 -4.00 6.77
N LEU A 113 6.87 -4.39 6.83
CA LEU A 113 7.80 -4.23 5.72
C LEU A 113 7.35 -5.05 4.50
N THR A 114 6.95 -6.31 4.72
CA THR A 114 6.39 -7.17 3.67
C THR A 114 5.14 -6.56 3.05
N ALA A 115 4.21 -6.04 3.86
CA ALA A 115 3.02 -5.39 3.34
C ALA A 115 3.35 -4.15 2.48
N VAL A 116 4.27 -3.30 2.94
CA VAL A 116 4.70 -2.11 2.17
C VAL A 116 5.38 -2.52 0.86
N LEU A 117 6.25 -3.53 0.87
CA LEU A 117 6.92 -4.00 -0.35
C LEU A 117 5.94 -4.62 -1.35
N ASN A 118 4.98 -5.40 -0.87
CA ASN A 118 3.94 -6.00 -1.73
C ASN A 118 3.02 -4.93 -2.37
N THR A 119 2.83 -3.78 -1.72
CA THR A 119 2.09 -2.66 -2.33
C THR A 119 2.85 -1.97 -3.48
N LYS A 120 4.17 -2.11 -3.55
CA LYS A 120 5.01 -1.53 -4.63
C LYS A 120 5.23 -2.45 -5.83
N GLY A 121 4.97 -3.75 -5.71
CA GLY A 121 5.32 -4.78 -6.70
C GLY A 121 4.40 -4.95 -7.91
N SER A 122 3.22 -4.31 -7.98
CA SER A 122 2.28 -4.48 -9.11
C SER A 122 2.44 -3.44 -10.24
N GLY A 123 3.64 -2.87 -10.40
CA GLY A 123 3.87 -1.68 -11.23
C GLY A 123 4.93 -1.77 -12.32
N ASN A 124 5.54 -2.94 -12.58
CA ASN A 124 6.51 -3.10 -13.67
C ASN A 124 6.38 -4.48 -14.31
N GLY A 125 6.07 -4.52 -15.60
CA GLY A 125 6.16 -5.73 -16.42
C GLY A 125 4.95 -5.93 -17.32
N GLU A 126 4.93 -5.23 -18.45
CA GLU A 126 4.50 -5.72 -19.76
C GLU A 126 4.72 -4.58 -20.78
N ALA A 127 5.98 -4.23 -21.01
CA ALA A 127 6.37 -3.67 -22.30
C ALA A 127 6.47 -4.88 -23.23
N GLY A 128 5.37 -5.17 -23.92
CA GLY A 128 5.30 -6.20 -24.94
C GLY A 128 6.37 -5.92 -25.99
N ASN A 129 7.25 -6.90 -26.15
CA ASN A 129 8.20 -7.04 -27.23
C ASN A 129 7.42 -7.02 -28.56
N GLY A 130 7.60 -5.96 -29.34
CA GLY A 130 7.03 -5.83 -30.68
C GLY A 130 8.14 -5.48 -31.64
N ASP A 131 8.69 -6.51 -32.29
CA ASP A 131 9.66 -6.40 -33.38
C ASP A 131 9.14 -5.46 -34.46
N TYR A 132 9.73 -4.28 -34.60
CA TYR A 132 9.62 -3.49 -35.83
C TYR A 132 10.70 -3.99 -36.79
N LYS A 133 10.29 -4.73 -37.83
CA LYS A 133 11.13 -4.94 -39.00
C LYS A 133 11.30 -3.61 -39.72
N ILE A 134 12.53 -3.15 -39.82
CA ILE A 134 12.92 -2.11 -40.77
C ILE A 134 12.98 -2.79 -42.14
N THR A 135 12.13 -2.35 -43.07
CA THR A 135 12.35 -2.60 -44.50
C THR A 135 12.81 -1.29 -45.11
N GLU A 136 14.02 -1.28 -45.65
CA GLU A 136 14.50 -0.21 -46.53
C GLU A 136 13.94 -0.50 -47.93
N ASP A 137 13.23 0.48 -48.49
CA ASP A 137 13.11 0.74 -49.94
C ASP A 137 13.22 2.25 -50.15
#